data_AF-A0AAV5ZRP4-F1
#
_entry.id   AF-A0AAV5ZRP4-F1
#
_cell.length_a   1.000
_cell.length_b   1.000
_cell.length_c   1.000
_cell.angle_alpha   90.00
_cell.angle_beta   90.00
_cell.angle_gamma   90.00
#
_symmetry.space_group_name_H-M   'P 1'
#
loop_
_entity.id
_entity.type
_entity.pdbx_description
1 polymer ?
#
loop_
_entity_poly.entity_id
_entity_poly.type
_entity_poly.pdbx_seq_one_letter_code
_entity_poly.pdbx_strand_id
1 'polypeptide(L)'
;MTYRLLVVLHLLGATVWVGGHLVLSLSVLPRALRARDPAIIREFESGFERLGIPALLVQIVTGLWLAYHWAPHVAGWFSPSTPQARLVLVKLVLLAATVALAVHARLRVVPQLDAETLRFLAYHVVAVTLLGVALLIVGVAIRTGAVL
;
A
#
# COMPACT_ATOMS: atom_id res chain seq x y z
N MET A 1 22.60 -1.94 14.82
CA MET A 1 22.56 -2.38 13.41
C MET A 1 21.15 -2.77 12.95
N THR A 2 20.39 -3.51 13.77
CA THR A 2 19.05 -4.04 13.46
C THR A 2 18.02 -2.99 13.01
N TYR A 3 17.91 -1.85 13.71
CA TYR A 3 16.93 -0.80 13.35
C TYR A 3 17.15 -0.24 11.93
N ARG A 4 18.41 0.03 11.54
CA ARG A 4 18.72 0.57 10.21
C ARG A 4 18.34 -0.43 9.12
N LEU A 5 18.60 -1.72 9.34
CA LEU A 5 18.20 -2.79 8.42
C LEU A 5 16.67 -2.86 8.28
N LEU A 6 15.92 -2.77 9.39
CA LEU A 6 14.46 -2.71 9.35
C LEU A 6 13.95 -1.54 8.52
N VAL A 7 14.55 -0.34 8.68
CA VAL A 7 14.20 0.83 7.87
C VAL A 7 14.51 0.59 6.39
N VAL A 8 15.66 0.03 6.05
CA VAL A 8 16.01 -0.28 4.65
C VAL A 8 15.00 -1.25 4.04
N LEU A 9 14.68 -2.35 4.72
CA LEU A 9 13.71 -3.33 4.24
C LEU A 9 12.31 -2.74 4.11
N HIS A 10 11.89 -1.90 5.07
CA HIS A 10 10.65 -1.15 4.99
C HIS A 10 10.62 -0.27 3.73
N LEU A 11 11.62 0.59 3.54
CA LEU A 11 11.67 1.49 2.38
C LEU A 11 11.75 0.74 1.05
N LEU A 12 12.45 -0.39 0.98
CA LEU A 12 12.45 -1.24 -0.21
C LEU A 12 11.04 -1.79 -0.50
N GLY A 13 10.36 -2.34 0.50
CA GLY A 13 8.98 -2.81 0.34
C GLY A 13 8.02 -1.68 -0.06
N ALA A 14 8.14 -0.51 0.58
CA ALA A 14 7.35 0.67 0.30
C ALA A 14 7.54 1.18 -1.14
N THR A 15 8.78 1.29 -1.60
CA THR A 15 9.11 1.82 -2.94
C THR A 15 8.66 0.89 -4.05
N VAL A 16 8.81 -0.43 -3.87
CA VAL A 16 8.28 -1.42 -4.83
C VAL A 16 6.75 -1.36 -4.89
N TRP A 17 6.06 -1.36 -3.74
CA TRP A 17 4.60 -1.36 -3.70
C TRP A 17 4.00 -0.05 -4.23
N VAL A 18 4.39 1.09 -3.66
CA VAL A 18 3.86 2.40 -4.05
C VAL A 18 4.26 2.74 -5.49
N GLY A 19 5.50 2.46 -5.88
CA GLY A 19 5.99 2.65 -7.24
C GLY A 19 5.22 1.80 -8.25
N GLY A 20 5.01 0.51 -7.96
CA GLY A 20 4.23 -0.38 -8.83
C GLY A 20 2.79 0.09 -9.00
N HIS A 21 2.13 0.53 -7.93
CA HIS A 21 0.78 1.08 -8.01
C HIS A 21 0.71 2.43 -8.75
N LEU A 22 1.73 3.29 -8.62
CA LEU A 22 1.83 4.51 -9.42
C LEU A 22 1.97 4.19 -10.91
N VAL A 23 2.84 3.23 -11.28
CA VAL A 23 2.98 2.77 -12.68
C VAL A 23 1.67 2.18 -13.19
N LEU A 24 1.03 1.31 -12.40
CA LEU A 24 -0.26 0.70 -12.74
C LEU A 24 -1.33 1.78 -12.96
N SER A 25 -1.47 2.73 -12.05
CA SER A 25 -2.52 3.76 -12.07
C SER A 25 -2.30 4.83 -13.13
N LEU A 26 -1.06 5.29 -13.31
CA LEU A 26 -0.74 6.45 -14.16
C LEU A 26 -0.32 6.08 -15.59
N SER A 27 0.14 4.84 -15.82
CA SER A 27 0.63 4.41 -17.14
C SER A 27 -0.16 3.26 -17.73
N VAL A 28 -0.33 2.17 -16.97
CA VAL A 28 -0.94 0.92 -17.48
C VAL A 28 -2.47 1.06 -17.58
N LEU A 29 -3.12 1.53 -16.52
CA LEU A 29 -4.58 1.66 -16.44
C LEU A 29 -5.17 2.60 -17.50
N PRO A 30 -4.60 3.80 -17.78
CA PRO A 30 -5.12 4.66 -18.84
C PRO A 30 -5.00 4.05 -20.24
N ARG A 31 -4.02 3.16 -20.47
CA ARG A 31 -3.90 2.40 -21.73
C ARG A 31 -4.98 1.32 -21.81
N ALA A 32 -5.14 0.53 -20.74
CA ALA A 32 -6.18 -0.50 -20.64
C ALA A 32 -7.59 0.08 -20.85
N LEU A 33 -7.90 1.21 -20.21
CA LEU A 33 -9.21 1.86 -20.32
C LEU A 33 -9.50 2.39 -21.73
N ARG A 34 -8.49 2.99 -22.40
CA ARG A 34 -8.65 3.49 -23.77
C ARG A 34 -8.84 2.36 -24.78
N ALA A 35 -8.08 1.27 -24.61
CA ALA A 35 -8.20 0.08 -25.45
C ALA A 35 -9.42 -0.79 -25.11
N ARG A 36 -10.06 -0.55 -23.94
CA ARG A 36 -11.04 -1.45 -23.33
C ARG A 36 -10.53 -2.89 -23.23
N ASP A 37 -9.23 -3.03 -22.98
CA ASP A 37 -8.54 -4.30 -22.99
C ASP A 37 -8.00 -4.64 -21.59
N PRO A 38 -8.65 -5.58 -20.87
CA PRO A 38 -8.20 -6.02 -19.56
C PRO A 38 -6.90 -6.84 -19.62
N ALA A 39 -6.49 -7.37 -20.78
CA ALA A 39 -5.25 -8.14 -20.91
C ALA A 39 -4.02 -7.29 -20.55
N ILE A 40 -4.05 -5.99 -20.84
CA ILE A 40 -2.99 -5.03 -20.48
C ILE A 40 -2.75 -5.00 -18.96
N ILE A 41 -3.82 -5.08 -18.16
CA ILE A 41 -3.70 -5.14 -16.69
C ILE A 41 -3.17 -6.50 -16.26
N ARG A 42 -3.71 -7.59 -16.81
CA ARG A 42 -3.30 -8.96 -16.48
C ARG A 42 -1.82 -9.21 -16.77
N GLU A 43 -1.31 -8.69 -17.87
CA GLU A 43 0.10 -8.79 -18.25
C GLU A 43 1.00 -8.11 -17.19
N PHE A 44 0.67 -6.86 -16.83
CA PHE A 44 1.38 -6.15 -15.77
C PHE A 44 1.32 -6.89 -14.43
N GLU A 45 0.12 -7.31 -14.00
CA GLU A 45 -0.09 -8.00 -12.73
C GLU A 45 0.70 -9.31 -12.64
N SER A 46 0.73 -10.11 -13.71
CA SER A 46 1.42 -11.40 -13.74
C SER A 46 2.95 -11.28 -13.53
N GLY A 47 3.55 -10.19 -14.02
CA GLY A 47 4.96 -9.88 -13.79
C GLY A 47 5.18 -9.23 -12.43
N PHE A 48 4.34 -8.25 -12.07
CA PHE A 48 4.51 -7.45 -10.87
C PHE A 48 4.22 -8.24 -9.59
N GLU A 49 3.23 -9.14 -9.55
CA GLU A 49 2.80 -9.79 -8.30
C GLU A 49 3.91 -10.56 -7.59
N ARG A 50 4.86 -11.12 -8.37
CA ARG A 50 6.02 -11.87 -7.87
C ARG A 50 6.97 -11.00 -7.04
N LEU A 51 6.96 -9.69 -7.27
CA LEU A 51 7.72 -8.71 -6.49
C LEU A 51 6.81 -7.93 -5.53
N GLY A 52 5.62 -7.56 -5.98
CA GLY A 52 4.66 -6.74 -5.24
C GLY A 52 4.16 -7.39 -3.96
N ILE A 53 3.75 -8.67 -4.00
CA ILE A 53 3.23 -9.36 -2.80
C ILE A 53 4.33 -9.54 -1.74
N PRO A 54 5.54 -10.05 -2.08
CA PRO A 54 6.64 -10.11 -1.12
C PRO A 54 7.02 -8.73 -0.57
N ALA A 55 7.06 -7.69 -1.41
CA ALA A 55 7.34 -6.33 -0.98
C ALA A 55 6.32 -5.80 0.02
N LEU A 56 5.02 -6.03 -0.21
CA LEU A 56 3.95 -5.68 0.73
C LEU A 56 4.13 -6.39 2.08
N LEU A 57 4.41 -7.69 2.06
CA LEU A 57 4.63 -8.46 3.30
C LEU A 57 5.83 -7.94 4.09
N VAL A 58 6.96 -7.73 3.43
CA VAL A 58 8.17 -7.15 4.04
C VAL A 58 7.84 -5.78 4.63
N GLN A 59 7.13 -4.93 3.89
CA GLN A 59 6.71 -3.60 4.31
C GLN A 59 5.82 -3.63 5.56
N ILE A 60 4.84 -4.53 5.63
CA ILE A 60 3.93 -4.68 6.76
C ILE A 60 4.69 -5.15 8.00
N VAL A 61 5.47 -6.24 7.89
CA VAL A 61 6.20 -6.81 9.02
C VAL A 61 7.20 -5.83 9.59
N THR A 62 8.02 -5.22 8.73
CA THR A 62 9.00 -4.21 9.15
C THR A 62 8.32 -2.95 9.70
N GLY A 63 7.17 -2.54 9.14
CA GLY A 63 6.41 -1.38 9.60
C GLY A 63 5.85 -1.55 11.00
N LEU A 64 5.26 -2.72 11.30
CA LEU A 64 4.77 -3.05 12.63
C LEU A 64 5.91 -3.13 13.65
N TRP A 65 7.06 -3.69 13.26
CA TRP A 65 8.23 -3.74 14.11
C TRP A 65 8.80 -2.34 14.39
N LEU A 66 8.89 -1.48 13.37
CA LEU A 66 9.31 -0.09 13.55
C LEU A 66 8.32 0.68 14.45
N ALA A 67 7.02 0.44 14.32
CA ALA A 67 6.02 1.01 15.22
C ALA A 67 6.21 0.54 16.66
N TYR A 68 6.54 -0.74 16.89
CA TYR A 68 6.84 -1.27 18.22
C TYR A 68 8.10 -0.65 18.83
N HIS A 69 9.13 -0.41 18.04
CA HIS A 69 10.31 0.32 18.50
C HIS A 69 9.99 1.78 18.90
N TRP A 70 9.05 2.42 18.21
CA TRP A 70 8.69 3.81 18.47
C TRP A 70 7.65 3.99 19.58
N ALA A 71 6.69 3.06 19.66
CA ALA A 71 5.62 3.00 20.65
C ALA A 71 5.49 1.55 21.16
N PRO A 72 6.23 1.15 22.22
CA PRO A 72 6.24 -0.25 22.68
C PRO A 72 4.91 -0.76 23.26
N HIS A 73 4.06 0.15 23.75
CA HIS A 73 2.76 -0.19 24.32
C HIS A 73 1.70 -0.29 23.23
N VAL A 74 1.49 -1.50 22.68
CA VAL A 74 0.57 -1.75 21.55
C VAL A 74 -0.86 -1.29 21.82
N ALA A 75 -1.37 -1.44 23.05
CA ALA A 75 -2.70 -0.92 23.42
C ALA A 75 -2.81 0.60 23.20
N GLY A 76 -1.70 1.33 23.36
CA GLY A 76 -1.62 2.76 23.11
C GLY A 76 -1.72 3.14 21.62
N TRP A 77 -1.51 2.21 20.68
CA TRP A 77 -1.64 2.51 19.24
C TRP A 77 -3.08 2.86 18.85
N PHE A 78 -4.05 2.37 19.62
CA PHE A 78 -5.48 2.63 19.40
C PHE A 78 -6.01 3.75 20.32
N SER A 79 -5.14 4.38 21.10
CA SER A 79 -5.45 5.53 21.95
C SER A 79 -4.72 6.76 21.43
N PRO A 80 -5.40 7.69 20.70
CA PRO A 80 -4.77 8.86 20.07
C PRO A 80 -4.40 9.98 21.05
N SER A 81 -3.88 9.61 22.23
CA SER A 81 -3.50 10.50 23.34
C SER A 81 -2.24 11.31 23.05
N THR A 82 -1.36 10.82 22.19
CA THR A 82 -0.14 11.52 21.76
C THR A 82 -0.12 11.67 20.24
N PRO A 83 0.57 12.70 19.69
CA PRO A 83 0.69 12.83 18.25
C PRO A 83 1.35 11.63 17.56
N GLN A 84 2.28 10.96 18.24
CA GLN A 84 2.92 9.74 17.77
C GLN A 84 1.91 8.60 17.65
N ALA A 85 1.09 8.40 18.68
CA ALA A 85 0.03 7.40 18.66
C ALA A 85 -1.00 7.67 17.54
N ARG A 86 -1.34 8.95 17.30
CA ARG A 86 -2.20 9.35 16.17
C ARG A 86 -1.62 8.94 14.82
N LEU A 87 -0.34 9.22 14.59
CA LEU A 87 0.34 8.86 13.34
C LEU A 87 0.40 7.34 13.13
N VAL A 88 0.66 6.57 14.20
CA VAL A 88 0.63 5.10 14.14
C VAL A 88 -0.79 4.62 13.82
N LEU A 89 -1.82 5.12 14.51
CA LEU A 89 -3.21 4.75 14.27
C LEU A 89 -3.63 5.03 12.82
N VAL A 90 -3.33 6.23 12.31
CA VAL A 90 -3.61 6.60 10.91
C VAL A 90 -2.94 5.63 9.95
N LYS A 91 -1.65 5.29 10.17
CA LYS A 91 -0.95 4.30 9.34
C LYS A 91 -1.64 2.93 9.37
N LEU A 92 -2.07 2.47 10.54
CA LEU A 92 -2.76 1.18 10.69
C LEU A 92 -4.12 1.18 9.98
N VAL A 93 -4.88 2.26 10.08
CA VAL A 93 -6.17 2.42 9.35
C VAL A 93 -5.94 2.43 7.84
N LEU A 94 -4.98 3.22 7.35
CA LEU A 94 -4.64 3.26 5.93
C LEU A 94 -4.15 1.89 5.41
N LEU A 95 -3.35 1.18 6.21
CA LEU A 95 -2.90 -0.17 5.89
C LEU A 95 -4.08 -1.15 5.82
N ALA A 96 -4.96 -1.14 6.82
CA ALA A 96 -6.14 -1.99 6.85
C ALA A 96 -7.04 -1.75 5.64
N ALA A 97 -7.29 -0.49 5.28
CA ALA A 97 -8.04 -0.12 4.08
C ALA A 97 -7.35 -0.60 2.79
N THR A 98 -6.02 -0.46 2.71
CA THR A 98 -5.22 -0.94 1.57
C THR A 98 -5.36 -2.45 1.40
N VAL A 99 -5.18 -3.22 2.48
CA VAL A 99 -5.30 -4.68 2.47
C VAL A 99 -6.73 -5.10 2.12
N ALA A 100 -7.75 -4.46 2.71
CA ALA A 100 -9.15 -4.78 2.41
C ALA A 100 -9.49 -4.58 0.93
N LEU A 101 -9.09 -3.44 0.35
CA LEU A 101 -9.29 -3.18 -1.08
C LEU A 101 -8.50 -4.14 -1.96
N ALA A 102 -7.25 -4.44 -1.62
CA ALA A 102 -6.41 -5.36 -2.37
C ALA A 102 -6.98 -6.79 -2.36
N VAL A 103 -7.43 -7.27 -1.20
CA VAL A 103 -8.07 -8.58 -1.05
C VAL A 103 -9.38 -8.63 -1.83
N HIS A 104 -10.22 -7.59 -1.74
CA HIS A 104 -11.46 -7.51 -2.50
C HIS A 104 -11.18 -7.53 -4.02
N ALA A 105 -10.24 -6.71 -4.50
CA ALA A 105 -9.83 -6.70 -5.89
C ALA A 105 -9.33 -8.08 -6.35
N ARG A 106 -8.40 -8.70 -5.60
CA ARG A 106 -7.78 -9.98 -5.96
C ARG A 106 -8.74 -11.16 -5.96
N LEU A 107 -9.67 -11.22 -4.99
CA LEU A 107 -10.53 -12.38 -4.82
C LEU A 107 -11.88 -12.25 -5.55
N ARG A 108 -12.34 -11.03 -5.85
CA ARG A 108 -13.65 -10.79 -6.46
C ARG A 108 -13.56 -10.16 -7.84
N VAL A 109 -12.72 -9.13 -8.01
CA VAL A 109 -12.70 -8.32 -9.23
C VAL A 109 -11.80 -8.91 -10.32
N VAL A 110 -10.54 -9.17 -10.00
CA VAL A 110 -9.54 -9.68 -10.95
C VAL A 110 -9.93 -11.03 -11.58
N PRO A 111 -10.50 -12.01 -10.83
CA PRO A 111 -10.90 -13.29 -11.42
C PRO A 111 -11.99 -13.13 -12.50
N GLN A 112 -12.85 -12.13 -12.36
CA GLN A 112 -13.97 -11.84 -13.24
C GLN A 112 -13.66 -10.69 -14.22
N LEU A 113 -12.39 -10.27 -14.33
CA LEU A 113 -12.04 -9.07 -15.07
C LEU A 113 -12.25 -9.23 -16.58
N ASP A 114 -13.10 -8.38 -17.12
CA ASP A 114 -13.42 -8.23 -18.54
C ASP A 114 -13.50 -6.74 -18.92
N ALA A 115 -13.94 -6.44 -20.14
CA ALA A 115 -14.06 -5.06 -20.60
C ALA A 115 -15.12 -4.25 -19.82
N GLU A 116 -16.15 -4.90 -19.25
CA GLU A 116 -17.25 -4.26 -18.53
C GLU A 116 -16.86 -3.90 -17.09
N THR A 117 -16.17 -4.83 -16.43
CA THR A 117 -15.69 -4.69 -15.04
C THR A 117 -14.38 -3.91 -14.93
N LEU A 118 -13.71 -3.62 -16.04
CA LEU A 118 -12.45 -2.86 -16.07
C LEU A 118 -12.55 -1.48 -15.38
N ARG A 119 -13.67 -0.78 -15.55
CA ARG A 119 -13.89 0.52 -14.88
C ARG A 119 -14.03 0.35 -13.36
N PHE A 120 -14.61 -0.75 -12.91
CA PHE A 120 -14.71 -1.05 -11.47
C PHE A 120 -13.34 -1.36 -10.86
N LEU A 121 -12.49 -2.11 -11.58
CA LEU A 121 -11.10 -2.31 -11.18
C LEU A 121 -10.32 -0.99 -11.16
N ALA A 122 -10.58 -0.07 -12.10
CA ALA A 122 -9.94 1.25 -12.14
C ALA A 122 -10.11 2.00 -10.80
N TYR A 123 -11.33 2.02 -10.23
CA TYR A 123 -11.56 2.64 -8.92
C TYR A 123 -10.73 2.00 -7.80
N HIS A 124 -10.59 0.67 -7.81
CA HIS A 124 -9.74 -0.04 -6.84
C HIS A 124 -8.27 0.34 -6.98
N VAL A 125 -7.76 0.36 -8.22
CA VAL A 125 -6.37 0.73 -8.51
C VAL A 125 -6.08 2.15 -8.05
N VAL A 126 -6.95 3.11 -8.37
CA VAL A 126 -6.77 4.51 -7.94
C VAL A 126 -6.85 4.62 -6.41
N ALA A 127 -7.84 3.99 -5.78
CA ALA A 127 -8.01 4.03 -4.32
C ALA A 127 -6.77 3.45 -3.60
N VAL A 128 -6.29 2.27 -4.00
CA VAL A 128 -5.09 1.66 -3.43
C VAL A 128 -3.86 2.52 -3.66
N THR A 129 -3.74 3.16 -4.82
CA THR A 129 -2.62 4.07 -5.12
C THR A 129 -2.63 5.28 -4.18
N LEU A 130 -3.79 5.92 -4.00
CA LEU A 130 -3.94 7.07 -3.09
C LEU A 130 -3.64 6.69 -1.65
N LEU A 131 -4.12 5.53 -1.18
CA LEU A 131 -3.79 5.01 0.15
C LEU A 131 -2.29 4.73 0.31
N GLY A 132 -1.65 4.16 -0.71
CA GLY A 132 -0.20 3.94 -0.74
C GLY A 132 0.61 5.23 -0.63
N VAL A 133 0.20 6.28 -1.36
CA VAL A 133 0.81 7.61 -1.26
C VAL A 133 0.56 8.23 0.11
N ALA A 134 -0.65 8.11 0.68
CA ALA A 134 -0.94 8.58 2.02
C ALA A 134 -0.09 7.87 3.10
N LEU A 135 0.09 6.55 2.99
CA LEU A 135 0.99 5.77 3.86
C LEU A 135 2.43 6.28 3.79
N LEU A 136 2.91 6.63 2.60
CA LEU A 136 4.22 7.22 2.39
C LEU A 136 4.32 8.59 3.10
N ILE A 137 3.36 9.48 2.89
CA ILE A 137 3.34 10.83 3.50
C ILE A 137 3.32 10.74 5.03
N VAL A 138 2.46 9.90 5.60
CA VAL A 138 2.42 9.67 7.06
C VAL A 138 3.73 9.04 7.55
N GLY A 139 4.34 8.15 6.75
CA GLY A 139 5.67 7.59 7.03
C GLY A 139 6.77 8.65 7.11
N VAL A 140 6.75 9.64 6.22
CA VAL A 140 7.66 10.80 6.27
C VAL A 140 7.42 11.59 7.55
N ALA A 141 6.15 11.89 7.89
CA ALA A 141 5.82 12.64 9.11
C ALA A 141 6.36 11.96 10.38
N ILE A 142 6.19 10.64 10.50
CA ILE A 142 6.76 9.85 11.60
C ILE A 142 8.29 10.00 11.65
N ARG A 143 8.96 9.93 10.48
CA ARG A 143 10.43 9.93 10.42
C ARG A 143 11.04 11.30 10.72
N THR A 144 10.37 12.38 10.33
CA THR A 144 10.84 13.75 10.53
C THR A 144 10.34 14.37 11.85
N GLY A 145 9.46 13.68 12.58
CA GLY A 145 8.86 14.20 13.81
C GLY A 145 7.78 15.27 13.54
N ALA A 146 7.23 15.31 12.32
CA ALA A 146 6.11 16.19 12.00
C ALA A 146 4.83 15.73 12.73
N VAL A 147 3.93 16.68 12.94
CA VAL A 147 2.68 16.48 13.68
C VAL A 147 1.51 16.61 12.69
N LEU A 148 0.49 15.73 12.82
CA LEU A 148 -0.80 15.89 12.15
C LEU A 148 -1.77 16.67 13.04
#